data_AF-A0A1W9J342-F1
#
_entry.id   AF-A0A1W9J342-F1
#
_cell.length_a   1.000
_cell.length_b   1.000
_cell.length_c   1.000
_cell.angle_alpha   90.00
_cell.angle_beta   90.00
_cell.angle_gamma   90.00
#
_symmetry.space_group_name_H-M   'P 1'
#
loop_
_entity.id
_entity.type
_entity.pdbx_description
1 polymer ?
#
loop_
_entity_poly.entity_id
_entity_poly.type
_entity_poly.pdbx_seq_one_letter_code
_entity_poly.pdbx_strand_id
1 'polypeptide(L)'
;MSQEVPKGLAVIQQQIKELDALAKQTLEDLNTVAGDERVAKWKARTVTLLTEAVGPAEGQKFAAIQPGPSFTNDLVEEFTDLIDGYRAPLAALAKRLAATPRPAPGA
;
A
#
# COMPACT_ATOMS: atom_id res chain seq x y z
N MET A 1 2.47 20.60 16.29
CA MET A 1 2.05 19.20 16.09
C MET A 1 2.98 18.58 15.05
N SER A 2 4.03 17.85 15.45
CA SER A 2 5.14 17.52 14.53
C SER A 2 5.80 16.16 14.80
N GLN A 3 5.08 15.17 15.33
CA GLN A 3 5.64 13.82 15.61
C GLN A 3 4.89 12.68 14.92
N GLU A 4 4.10 12.95 13.88
CA GLU A 4 3.32 11.93 13.16
C GLU A 4 4.08 11.31 11.98
N VAL A 5 5.11 11.99 11.46
CA VAL A 5 5.96 11.53 10.35
C VAL A 5 6.59 10.14 10.57
N PRO A 6 7.18 9.80 11.75
CA PRO A 6 7.73 8.46 11.96
C PRO A 6 6.66 7.38 12.07
N LYS A 7 5.46 7.71 12.57
CA LYS A 7 4.35 6.75 12.70
C LYS A 7 3.74 6.43 11.33
N GLY A 8 3.46 7.44 10.51
CA GLY A 8 2.95 7.24 9.15
C GLY A 8 3.90 6.40 8.28
N LEU A 9 5.19 6.72 8.31
CA LEU A 9 6.22 5.98 7.58
C LEU A 9 6.32 4.51 8.06
N ALA A 10 6.31 4.27 9.38
CA ALA A 10 6.34 2.92 9.93
C ALA A 10 5.10 2.10 9.52
N VAL A 11 3.91 2.71 9.56
CA VAL A 11 2.67 2.08 9.11
C VAL A 11 2.77 1.69 7.64
N ILE A 12 3.20 2.59 6.76
CA ILE A 12 3.33 2.29 5.33
C ILE A 12 4.33 1.16 5.08
N GLN A 13 5.50 1.19 5.71
CA GLN A 13 6.48 0.11 5.56
C GLN A 13 5.93 -1.23 6.05
N GLN A 14 5.15 -1.23 7.14
CA GLN A 14 4.48 -2.43 7.61
C GLN A 14 3.45 -2.94 6.60
N GLN A 15 2.66 -2.05 6.00
CA GLN A 15 1.68 -2.43 4.97
C GLN A 15 2.33 -3.01 3.72
N ILE A 16 3.48 -2.45 3.28
CA ILE A 16 4.26 -3.00 2.16
C ILE A 16 4.74 -4.42 2.48
N LYS A 17 5.25 -4.67 3.69
CA LYS A 17 5.69 -6.00 4.11
C LYS A 17 4.53 -7.00 4.20
N GLU A 18 3.39 -6.58 4.72
CA GLU A 18 2.18 -7.44 4.76
C GLU A 18 1.71 -7.79 3.34
N LEU A 19 1.73 -6.83 2.42
CA LEU A 19 1.37 -7.06 1.02
C LEU A 19 2.33 -8.05 0.34
N ASP A 20 3.64 -7.90 0.56
CA ASP A 20 4.67 -8.80 0.01
C ASP A 20 4.51 -10.24 0.54
N ALA A 21 4.17 -10.38 1.83
CA ALA A 21 3.89 -11.67 2.45
C ALA A 21 2.61 -12.32 1.88
N LEU A 22 1.55 -11.54 1.67
CA LEU A 22 0.33 -12.02 1.01
C LEU A 22 0.61 -12.47 -0.42
N ALA A 23 1.43 -11.71 -1.13
CA ALA A 23 1.81 -12.06 -2.49
C ALA A 23 2.55 -13.40 -2.52
N LYS A 24 3.60 -13.52 -1.69
CA LYS A 24 4.38 -14.76 -1.58
C LYS A 24 3.50 -15.96 -1.21
N GLN A 25 2.65 -15.83 -0.19
CA GLN A 25 1.77 -16.92 0.24
C GLN A 25 0.80 -17.33 -0.89
N THR A 26 0.29 -16.37 -1.66
CA THR A 26 -0.63 -16.65 -2.78
C THR A 26 0.08 -17.37 -3.92
N LEU A 27 1.33 -16.99 -4.22
CA LEU A 27 2.16 -17.65 -5.23
C LEU A 27 2.57 -19.06 -4.80
N GLU A 28 2.82 -19.29 -3.50
CA GLU A 28 3.12 -20.62 -2.96
C GLU A 28 1.89 -21.54 -2.97
N ASP A 29 0.70 -21.01 -2.66
CA ASP A 29 -0.57 -21.75 -2.65
C ASP A 29 -1.18 -21.90 -4.06
N LEU A 30 -0.65 -21.14 -5.04
CA LEU A 30 -1.20 -21.01 -6.41
C LEU A 30 -2.70 -20.68 -6.43
N ASN A 31 -3.16 -19.94 -5.42
CA ASN A 31 -4.57 -19.68 -5.18
C ASN A 31 -4.88 -18.18 -5.24
N THR A 32 -4.89 -17.66 -6.47
CA THR A 32 -5.07 -16.24 -6.78
C THR A 32 -6.45 -15.72 -6.37
N VAL A 33 -7.47 -16.58 -6.34
CA VAL A 33 -8.82 -16.21 -5.85
C VAL A 33 -8.80 -15.91 -4.35
N ALA A 34 -8.20 -16.78 -3.54
CA ALA A 34 -8.02 -16.52 -2.11
C ALA A 34 -7.05 -15.35 -1.86
N GLY A 35 -6.05 -15.20 -2.74
CA GLY A 35 -5.14 -14.05 -2.76
C GLY A 35 -5.87 -12.72 -2.94
N ASP A 36 -6.74 -12.63 -3.95
CA ASP A 36 -7.51 -11.43 -4.26
C ASP A 36 -8.40 -11.01 -3.08
N GLU A 37 -9.09 -11.98 -2.45
CA GLU A 37 -9.89 -11.70 -1.25
C GLU A 37 -9.04 -11.18 -0.09
N ARG A 38 -7.85 -11.78 0.13
CA ARG A 38 -6.90 -11.32 1.17
C ARG A 38 -6.39 -9.91 0.86
N VAL A 39 -6.08 -9.61 -0.39
CA VAL A 39 -5.64 -8.28 -0.85
C VAL A 39 -6.77 -7.25 -0.69
N ALA A 40 -8.02 -7.60 -1.01
CA ALA A 40 -9.18 -6.72 -0.83
C ALA A 40 -9.39 -6.37 0.66
N LYS A 41 -9.31 -7.38 1.55
CA LYS A 41 -9.38 -7.20 3.01
C LYS A 41 -8.22 -6.35 3.52
N TRP A 42 -7.00 -6.63 3.05
CA TRP A 42 -5.82 -5.84 3.37
C TRP A 42 -5.98 -4.39 2.93
N LYS A 43 -6.41 -4.13 1.69
CA LYS A 43 -6.62 -2.78 1.14
C LYS A 43 -7.57 -1.97 2.00
N ALA A 44 -8.72 -2.55 2.37
CA ALA A 44 -9.70 -1.86 3.22
C ALA A 44 -9.09 -1.44 4.56
N ARG A 45 -8.30 -2.32 5.20
CA ARG A 45 -7.57 -2.01 6.43
C ARG A 45 -6.49 -0.96 6.21
N THR A 46 -5.71 -1.06 5.12
CA THR A 46 -4.65 -0.11 4.78
C THR A 46 -5.19 1.29 4.54
N VAL A 47 -6.35 1.45 3.89
CA VAL A 47 -7.01 2.75 3.70
C VAL A 47 -7.31 3.42 5.05
N THR A 48 -7.86 2.67 6.00
CA THR A 48 -8.14 3.18 7.35
C THR A 48 -6.84 3.58 8.05
N LEU A 49 -5.83 2.70 8.05
CA LEU A 49 -4.54 2.97 8.68
C LEU A 49 -3.82 4.19 8.06
N LEU A 50 -3.87 4.36 6.74
CA LEU A 50 -3.32 5.54 6.06
C LEU A 50 -4.07 6.81 6.44
N THR A 51 -5.40 6.73 6.54
CA THR A 51 -6.25 7.86 6.95
C THR A 51 -5.89 8.33 8.36
N GLU A 52 -5.67 7.40 9.29
CA GLU A 52 -5.30 7.69 10.68
C GLU A 52 -3.84 8.13 10.83
N ALA A 53 -2.90 7.51 10.10
CA ALA A 53 -1.47 7.71 10.33
C ALA A 53 -0.83 8.81 9.46
N VAL A 54 -1.42 9.11 8.31
CA VAL A 54 -0.90 10.12 7.35
C VAL A 54 -1.92 11.23 7.13
N GLY A 55 -3.20 10.86 7.04
CA GLY A 55 -4.31 11.79 6.91
C GLY A 55 -5.34 11.34 5.88
N PRO A 56 -6.57 11.88 5.95
CA PRO A 56 -7.71 11.45 5.15
C PRO A 56 -7.50 11.62 3.64
N ALA A 57 -6.73 12.61 3.21
CA ALA A 57 -6.44 12.83 1.79
C ALA A 57 -5.64 11.69 1.17
N GLU A 58 -4.63 11.16 1.88
CA GLU A 58 -3.81 10.06 1.36
C GLU A 58 -4.55 8.72 1.47
N GLY A 59 -5.35 8.51 2.53
CA GLY A 59 -6.25 7.36 2.62
C GLY A 59 -7.28 7.31 1.48
N GLN A 60 -7.90 8.44 1.15
CA GLN A 60 -8.87 8.53 0.06
C GLN A 60 -8.22 8.33 -1.32
N LYS A 61 -7.02 8.90 -1.55
CA LYS A 61 -6.24 8.63 -2.76
C LYS A 61 -5.93 7.15 -2.91
N PHE A 62 -5.52 6.48 -1.84
CA PHE A 62 -5.22 5.05 -1.88
C PHE A 62 -6.49 4.20 -2.10
N ALA A 63 -7.61 4.60 -1.51
CA ALA A 63 -8.90 3.94 -1.71
C ALA A 63 -9.34 3.96 -3.18
N ALA A 64 -9.09 5.08 -3.87
CA ALA A 64 -9.40 5.29 -5.27
C ALA A 64 -8.50 4.47 -6.23
N ILE A 65 -7.45 3.81 -5.73
CA ILE A 65 -6.61 2.94 -6.55
C ILE A 65 -7.38 1.67 -6.86
N GLN A 66 -7.76 1.53 -8.13
CA GLN A 66 -8.27 0.30 -8.70
C GLN A 66 -7.29 -0.09 -9.82
N PRO A 67 -6.39 -1.06 -9.58
CA PRO A 67 -5.67 -1.69 -10.66
C PRO A 67 -6.70 -2.19 -11.68
N GLY A 68 -6.47 -1.88 -12.95
CA GLY A 68 -7.41 -2.20 -14.01
C GLY A 68 -7.63 -3.71 -14.12
N PRO A 69 -8.69 -4.16 -14.82
CA PRO A 69 -8.80 -5.56 -15.17
C PRO A 69 -7.55 -5.96 -15.95
N SER A 70 -6.78 -6.89 -15.40
CA SER A 70 -5.75 -7.56 -16.16
C SER A 70 -6.44 -8.50 -17.16
N PHE A 71 -5.83 -8.67 -18.33
CA PHE A 71 -6.35 -9.50 -19.42
C PHE A 71 -5.28 -10.47 -19.91
N THR A 72 -4.20 -10.62 -19.15
CA THR A 72 -3.21 -11.64 -19.40
C THR A 72 -3.88 -12.93 -18.94
N ASN A 73 -3.99 -13.93 -19.80
CA ASN A 73 -4.73 -15.18 -19.53
C ASN A 73 -4.09 -16.02 -18.38
N ASP A 74 -3.24 -15.41 -17.57
CA ASP A 74 -2.40 -15.98 -16.53
C ASP A 74 -2.71 -15.32 -15.19
N LEU A 75 -3.51 -16.02 -14.38
CA LEU A 75 -4.00 -15.52 -13.09
C LEU A 75 -2.88 -15.11 -12.13
N VAL A 76 -1.69 -15.71 -12.26
CA VAL A 76 -0.52 -15.42 -11.41
C VAL A 76 0.11 -14.09 -11.81
N GLU A 77 0.26 -13.85 -13.10
CA GLU A 77 0.71 -12.57 -13.63
C GLU A 77 -0.30 -11.46 -13.30
N GLU A 78 -1.59 -11.70 -13.47
CA GLU A 78 -2.65 -10.75 -13.11
C GLU A 78 -2.60 -10.36 -11.63
N PHE A 79 -2.45 -11.36 -10.76
CA PHE A 79 -2.34 -11.13 -9.32
C PHE A 79 -1.03 -10.40 -8.96
N THR A 80 0.07 -10.69 -9.64
CA THR A 80 1.34 -9.99 -9.42
C THR A 80 1.26 -8.52 -9.83
N ASP A 81 0.58 -8.22 -10.95
CA ASP A 81 0.30 -6.85 -11.39
C ASP A 81 -0.59 -6.09 -10.40
N LEU A 82 -1.64 -6.74 -9.88
CA LEU A 82 -2.49 -6.21 -8.82
C LEU A 82 -1.67 -5.81 -7.58
N ILE A 83 -0.75 -6.68 -7.15
CA ILE A 83 0.14 -6.42 -6.02
C ILE A 83 1.05 -5.21 -6.31
N ASP A 84 1.67 -5.14 -7.49
CA ASP A 84 2.55 -4.02 -7.84
C ASP A 84 1.77 -2.69 -7.91
N GLY A 85 0.55 -2.73 -8.45
CA GLY A 85 -0.37 -1.59 -8.51
C GLY A 85 -0.67 -0.97 -7.15
N TYR A 86 -0.68 -1.75 -6.06
CA TYR A 86 -0.80 -1.24 -4.69
C TYR A 86 0.55 -0.94 -4.03
N ARG A 87 1.61 -1.66 -4.37
CA ARG A 87 2.94 -1.50 -3.79
C ARG A 87 3.60 -0.19 -4.24
N ALA A 88 3.54 0.14 -5.52
CA ALA A 88 4.12 1.34 -6.10
C ALA A 88 3.66 2.65 -5.42
N PRO A 89 2.34 2.91 -5.24
CA PRO A 89 1.87 4.12 -4.56
C PRO A 89 2.25 4.16 -3.08
N LEU A 90 2.26 3.02 -2.37
CA LEU A 90 2.75 2.96 -0.98
C LEU A 90 4.24 3.28 -0.87
N ALA A 91 5.06 2.73 -1.76
CA ALA A 91 6.49 3.01 -1.81
C ALA A 91 6.76 4.49 -2.14
N ALA A 92 6.02 5.06 -3.08
CA ALA A 92 6.09 6.48 -3.40
C ALA A 92 5.70 7.36 -2.21
N LEU A 93 4.64 6.99 -1.47
CA LEU A 93 4.22 7.69 -0.25
C LEU A 93 5.27 7.61 0.85
N ALA A 94 5.85 6.43 1.10
CA ALA A 94 6.93 6.26 2.06
C ALA A 94 8.14 7.16 1.71
N LYS A 95 8.53 7.22 0.44
CA LYS A 95 9.62 8.10 -0.02
C LYS A 95 9.29 9.58 0.19
N ARG A 96 8.05 10.00 -0.09
CA ARG A 96 7.60 11.40 0.15
C ARG A 96 7.63 11.76 1.63
N LEU A 97 7.17 10.87 2.51
CA LEU A 97 7.22 11.11 3.95
C LEU A 97 8.66 11.14 4.49
N ALA A 98 9.54 10.28 3.97
CA ALA A 98 10.96 10.30 4.31
C ALA A 98 11.69 11.57 3.82
N ALA A 99 11.28 12.10 2.67
CA ALA A 99 11.90 13.25 2.03
C ALA A 99 11.37 14.61 2.52
N THR A 100 10.31 14.64 3.35
CA THR A 100 9.73 15.89 3.85
C THR A 100 10.74 16.57 4.78
N PRO A 101 11.38 17.68 4.37
CA PRO A 101 12.29 18.40 5.25
C PRO A 101 11.47 19.04 6.36
N ARG A 102 11.91 18.91 7.60
CA ARG A 102 11.44 19.78 8.69
C ARG A 102 11.61 21.23 8.20
N PRO A 103 10.58 22.11 8.28
CA PRO A 103 10.80 23.51 7.99
C PRO A 103 11.94 24.00 8.89
N ALA A 104 13.00 24.50 8.26
CA ALA A 104 14.12 25.08 8.99
C ALA A 104 13.59 26.24 9.84
N PRO A 105 13.89 26.32 11.14
CA PRO A 105 13.59 27.52 11.89
C PRO A 105 14.60 28.60 11.48
N GLY A 106 14.11 29.63 10.78
CA GLY A 106 14.81 30.91 10.69
C GLY A 106 14.99 31.46 9.29
N ALA A 107 14.26 32.54 8.99
CA ALA A 107 14.81 33.81 8.51
C ALA A 107 13.89 34.92 9.01
#